data_AF-A0A6L7I4I6-F1
#
_entry.id   AF-A0A6L7I4I6-F1
#
_cell.length_a   1.000
_cell.length_b   1.000
_cell.length_c   1.000
_cell.angle_alpha   90.00
_cell.angle_beta   90.00
_cell.angle_gamma   90.00
#
_symmetry.space_group_name_H-M   'P 1'
#
loop_
_entity.id
_entity.type
_entity.pdbx_description
1 polymer ?
#
loop_
_entity_poly.entity_id
_entity_poly.type
_entity_poly.pdbx_seq_one_letter_code
_entity_poly.pdbx_strand_id
1 'polypeptide(L)' 'MNARTLHLMLSLGYLGVSWTLLLWLHFTTQPNLFAHFIAIPSLLLFSAYSAHQIIRKGV' A
#
# COMPACT_ATOMS: atom_id res chain seq x y z
N MET A 1 -18.95 12.28 10.03
CA MET A 1 -18.40 11.69 8.78
C MET A 1 -19.06 10.35 8.55
N ASN A 2 -19.46 10.05 7.31
CA ASN A 2 -20.08 8.77 6.99
C ASN A 2 -19.01 7.65 7.10
N ALA A 3 -19.34 6.51 7.71
CA ALA A 3 -18.37 5.43 7.97
C ALA A 3 -17.67 4.94 6.69
N ARG A 4 -18.39 4.95 5.56
CA ARG A 4 -17.87 4.68 4.22
C ARG A 4 -16.80 5.68 3.76
N THR A 5 -17.05 6.97 3.98
CA THR A 5 -16.12 8.06 3.62
C THR A 5 -14.84 7.97 4.44
N LEU A 6 -14.95 7.66 5.74
CA LEU A 6 -13.79 7.47 6.62
C LEU A 6 -12.96 6.25 6.18
N HIS A 7 -13.61 5.13 5.85
CA HIS A 7 -12.94 3.95 5.31
C HIS A 7 -12.20 4.26 4.00
N LEU A 8 -12.84 4.98 3.06
CA LEU A 8 -12.21 5.40 1.80
C LEU A 8 -10.97 6.28 2.03
N MET A 9 -11.06 7.27 2.91
CA MET A 9 -9.92 8.15 3.23
C MET A 9 -8.76 7.37 3.87
N LEU A 10 -9.06 6.44 4.78
CA LEU A 10 -8.04 5.59 5.41
C LEU A 10 -7.39 4.64 4.40
N SER A 11 -8.18 4.00 3.53
CA SER A 11 -7.64 3.09 2.52
C SER A 11 -6.82 3.82 1.46
N LEU A 12 -7.25 5.02 1.03
CA LEU A 12 -6.48 5.88 0.12
C LEU A 12 -5.19 6.38 0.76
N GLY A 13 -5.23 6.79 2.03
CA GLY A 13 -4.04 7.17 2.80
C GLY A 13 -3.06 6.01 2.93
N TYR A 14 -3.56 4.82 3.29
CA TYR A 14 -2.74 3.61 3.34
C TYR A 14 -2.13 3.27 1.99
N LEU A 15 -2.92 3.32 0.91
CA LEU A 15 -2.44 3.05 -0.45
C LEU A 15 -1.33 4.02 -0.87
N GLY A 16 -1.50 5.32 -0.62
CA GLY A 16 -0.51 6.35 -0.93
C GLY A 16 0.79 6.17 -0.13
N VAL A 17 0.68 5.89 1.16
CA VAL A 17 1.85 5.62 2.02
C VAL A 17 2.57 4.35 1.57
N SER A 18 1.85 3.25 1.30
CA SER A 18 2.46 2.00 0.85
C SER A 18 3.17 2.15 -0.49
N TRP A 19 2.60 2.89 -1.45
CA TRP A 19 3.25 3.19 -2.73
C TRP A 19 4.49 4.06 -2.58
N THR A 20 4.43 5.08 -1.73
CA THR A 20 5.59 5.93 -1.43
C THR A 20 6.71 5.11 -0.79
N LEU A 21 6.38 4.22 0.15
CA LEU A 21 7.34 3.32 0.79
C LEU A 21 7.95 2.32 -0.19
N LEU A 22 7.14 1.77 -1.11
CA LEU A 22 7.61 0.88 -2.18
C LEU A 22 8.62 1.56 -3.08
N LEU A 23 8.29 2.75 -3.58
CA LEU A 23 9.18 3.53 -4.45
C LEU A 23 10.44 3.93 -3.70
N TRP A 24 10.31 4.38 -2.46
CA TRP A 24 11.44 4.70 -1.61
C TRP A 24 12.37 3.49 -1.43
N LEU A 25 11.84 2.35 -0.98
CA LEU A 25 12.62 1.13 -0.82
C LEU A 25 13.22 0.63 -2.14
N HIS A 26 12.54 0.79 -3.25
CA HIS A 26 13.07 0.39 -4.56
C HIS A 26 14.28 1.25 -4.98
N PHE A 27 14.25 2.57 -4.75
CA PHE A 27 15.30 3.49 -5.24
C PHE A 27 16.41 3.78 -4.23
N THR A 28 16.16 3.69 -2.93
CA THR A 28 17.14 4.08 -1.90
C THR A 28 17.88 2.90 -1.27
N THR A 29 17.35 1.69 -1.39
CA THR A 29 17.93 0.53 -0.68
C THR A 29 19.06 -0.06 -1.52
N GLN A 30 20.28 -0.10 -0.95
CA GLN A 30 21.35 -0.98 -1.43
C GLN A 30 20.81 -2.41 -1.59
N PRO A 31 21.39 -3.25 -2.48
CA PRO A 31 20.86 -4.58 -2.80
C PRO A 31 20.81 -5.46 -1.54
N ASN A 32 19.66 -5.40 -0.88
CA ASN A 32 19.36 -6.09 0.36
C ASN A 32 18.32 -7.16 0.03
N LEU A 33 18.70 -8.41 0.25
CA LEU A 33 17.87 -9.58 -0.03
C LEU A 33 16.53 -9.49 0.70
N PHE A 34 16.51 -9.03 1.96
CA PHE A 34 15.27 -8.90 2.71
C PHE A 34 14.30 -7.88 2.09
N ALA A 35 14.84 -6.73 1.64
CA ALA A 35 14.02 -5.68 1.03
C ALA A 35 13.38 -6.16 -0.30
N HIS A 36 14.16 -6.85 -1.13
CA HIS A 36 13.73 -7.26 -2.47
C HIS A 36 12.85 -8.52 -2.47
N PHE A 37 13.10 -9.47 -1.57
CA PHE A 37 12.36 -10.73 -1.55
C PHE A 37 11.17 -10.74 -0.58
N ILE A 38 11.17 -9.87 0.44
CA ILE A 38 10.14 -9.90 1.49
C ILE A 38 9.41 -8.57 1.58
N ALA A 39 10.13 -7.46 1.80
CA ALA A 39 9.49 -6.18 2.09
C ALA A 39 8.70 -5.64 0.88
N ILE A 40 9.34 -5.55 -0.30
CA ILE A 40 8.72 -5.04 -1.53
C ILE A 40 7.53 -5.93 -1.92
N PRO A 41 7.65 -7.28 -2.05
CA PRO A 41 6.51 -8.11 -2.41
C PRO A 41 5.35 -8.04 -1.40
N SER A 42 5.64 -8.01 -0.10
CA SER A 42 4.60 -7.91 0.94
C SER A 42 3.87 -6.57 0.86
N LEU A 43 4.60 -5.46 0.74
CA LEU A 43 4.02 -4.12 0.58
C LEU A 43 3.17 -4.03 -0.70
N LEU A 44 3.60 -4.68 -1.78
CA LEU A 44 2.87 -4.70 -3.05
C LEU A 44 1.55 -5.48 -2.92
N LEU A 45 1.56 -6.64 -2.25
CA LEU A 45 0.36 -7.42 -1.94
C LEU A 45 -0.60 -6.65 -1.02
N PHE A 46 -0.10 -5.98 0.01
CA PHE A 46 -0.93 -5.16 0.91
C PHE A 46 -1.52 -3.94 0.18
N SER A 47 -0.77 -3.32 -0.72
CA SER A 47 -1.26 -2.23 -1.56
C SER A 47 -2.38 -2.70 -2.48
N ALA A 48 -2.18 -3.85 -3.15
CA ALA A 48 -3.20 -4.46 -4.01
C ALA A 48 -4.47 -4.84 -3.22
N TYR A 49 -4.32 -5.38 -2.01
CA TYR A 49 -5.45 -5.69 -1.13
C TYR A 49 -6.20 -4.43 -0.71
N SER A 50 -5.49 -3.36 -0.34
CA SER A 50 -6.10 -2.07 -0.01
C SER A 50 -6.89 -1.51 -1.21
N ALA A 51 -6.29 -1.51 -2.41
CA ALA A 51 -6.97 -1.10 -3.64
C ALA A 51 -8.21 -1.98 -3.92
N HIS A 52 -8.12 -3.29 -3.73
CA HIS A 52 -9.25 -4.21 -3.89
C HIS A 52 -10.39 -3.90 -2.91
N GLN A 53 -10.08 -3.58 -1.65
CA GLN A 53 -11.09 -3.18 -0.68
C GLN A 53 -11.75 -1.84 -1.04
N ILE A 54 -10.99 -0.87 -1.56
CA ILE A 54 -11.54 0.40 -2.07
C ILE A 54 -12.55 0.12 -3.19
N ILE A 55 -12.20 -0.75 -4.15
CA ILE A 55 -13.08 -1.07 -5.28
C ILE A 55 -14.34 -1.82 -4.82
N ARG A 56 -14.21 -2.79 -3.91
CA ARG A 56 -15.35 -3.61 -3.46
C ARG A 56 -16.24 -2.97 -2.38
N LYS A 57 -15.69 -2.13 -1.51
CA LYS A 57 -16.40 -1.54 -0.36
C LYS A 57 -16.61 -0.03 -0.49
N GLY A 58 -15.86 0.62 -1.37
CA GLY A 58 -15.85 2.06 -1.58
C GLY A 58 -16.74 2.55 -2.74
N VAL A 59 -17.21 1.66 -3.61
CA VAL A 59 -18.25 1.94 -4.63
C VAL A 59 -19.57 1.32 -4.19
#